data_AF-B3R3P5-F1
#
_entry.id   AF-B3R3P5-F1
#
_cell.length_a   1.000
_cell.length_b   1.000
_cell.length_c   1.000
_cell.angle_alpha   90.00
_cell.angle_beta   90.00
_cell.angle_gamma   90.00
#
_symmetry.space_group_name_H-M   'P 1'
#
loop_
_entity.id
_entity.type
_entity.pdbx_description
1 polymer ?
#
loop_
_entity_poly.entity_id
_entity_poly.type
_entity_poly.pdbx_seq_one_letter_code
_entity_poly.pdbx_strand_id
1 'polypeptide(L)' 'MANPASVNCAQRGGKLQIVSTPAGQTGICTFPSGKQCEEWALMRGECTPG' A
#
# COMPACT_ATOMS: atom_id res chain seq x y z
N MET A 1 -0.67 -14.12 -10.82
CA MET A 1 -0.05 -14.07 -9.47
C MET A 1 -0.42 -12.73 -8.85
N ALA A 2 -0.96 -12.70 -7.63
CA ALA A 2 -1.28 -11.43 -6.96
C ALA A 2 0.01 -10.77 -6.44
N ASN A 3 0.10 -9.44 -6.50
CA ASN A 3 1.23 -8.71 -5.93
C ASN A 3 1.21 -8.89 -4.39
N PRO A 4 2.30 -9.40 -3.77
CA PRO A 4 2.33 -9.65 -2.33
C PRO A 4 2.17 -8.37 -1.49
N ALA A 5 2.68 -7.23 -1.96
CA ALA A 5 2.51 -5.95 -1.28
C ALA A 5 1.04 -5.49 -1.31
N SER A 6 0.38 -5.68 -2.45
CA SER A 6 -1.05 -5.43 -2.62
C SER A 6 -1.91 -6.31 -1.70
N VAL A 7 -1.57 -7.59 -1.59
CA VAL A 7 -2.25 -8.54 -0.67
C VAL A 7 -2.04 -8.12 0.79
N ASN A 8 -0.81 -7.77 1.17
CA ASN A 8 -0.51 -7.28 2.52
C ASN A 8 -1.30 -6.01 2.86
N CYS A 9 -1.45 -5.06 1.93
CA CYS A 9 -2.31 -3.89 2.13
C CYS A 9 -3.75 -4.27 2.52
N ALA A 10 -4.37 -5.18 1.76
CA ALA A 10 -5.72 -5.65 2.03
C ALA A 10 -5.82 -6.40 3.38
N GLN A 11 -4.84 -7.25 3.69
CA GLN A 11 -4.78 -7.99 4.97
C GLN A 11 -4.64 -7.07 6.19
N ARG A 12 -4.02 -5.90 6.03
CA ARG A 12 -3.89 -4.87 7.08
C ARG A 12 -5.13 -3.97 7.18
N GLY A 13 -6.20 -4.26 6.42
CA GLY A 13 -7.43 -3.49 6.42
C GLY A 13 -7.35 -2.17 5.63
N GLY A 14 -6.33 -2.02 4.79
CA GLY A 14 -6.18 -0.86 3.91
C GLY A 14 -6.83 -1.08 2.55
N LYS A 15 -7.14 0.02 1.88
CA LYS A 15 -7.60 0.06 0.49
C LYS A 15 -6.44 0.41 -0.43
N LEU A 16 -6.13 -0.46 -1.37
CA LEU A 16 -5.10 -0.23 -2.38
C LEU A 16 -5.60 0.70 -3.48
N GLN A 17 -4.76 1.66 -3.87
CA GLN A 17 -4.90 2.50 -5.03
C GLN A 17 -3.61 2.46 -5.84
N ILE A 18 -3.71 2.12 -7.14
CA ILE A 18 -2.55 2.20 -8.04
C ILE A 18 -2.45 3.62 -8.58
N VAL A 19 -1.29 4.24 -8.39
CA VAL A 19 -0.98 5.59 -8.85
C VAL A 19 0.07 5.50 -9.95
N SER A 20 -0.22 6.06 -11.12
CA SER A 20 0.76 6.22 -12.18
C SER A 20 1.62 7.44 -11.93
N THR A 21 2.93 7.25 -11.91
CA THR A 21 3.95 8.29 -11.77
C THR A 21 4.86 8.29 -13.01
N PRO A 22 5.66 9.34 -13.25
CA PRO A 22 6.68 9.31 -14.29
C PRO A 22 7.68 8.17 -14.16
N ALA A 23 7.86 7.62 -12.94
CA ALA A 23 8.75 6.49 -12.65
C ALA A 23 8.07 5.12 -12.83
N GLY A 24 6.76 5.08 -13.15
CA GLY A 24 5.98 3.86 -13.26
C GLY A 24 4.77 3.84 -12.33
N GLN A 25 4.20 2.66 -12.10
CA GLN A 25 3.04 2.48 -11.22
C GLN A 25 3.49 2.17 -9.79
N THR A 26 2.85 2.82 -8.83
CA THR A 26 3.08 2.60 -7.39
C THR A 26 1.76 2.30 -6.70
N GLY A 27 1.74 1.27 -5.84
CA GLY A 27 0.59 0.97 -5.00
C GLY A 27 0.62 1.83 -3.73
N ILE A 28 -0.47 2.56 -3.48
CA ILE A 28 -0.69 3.30 -2.24
C ILE A 28 -1.82 2.64 -1.46
N CYS A 29 -1.52 2.22 -0.24
CA CYS A 29 -2.45 1.66 0.73
C CYS A 29 -3.01 2.78 1.62
N THR A 30 -4.33 2.99 1.60
CA THR A 30 -5.02 3.98 2.43
C THR A 30 -5.81 3.29 3.53
N PHE A 31 -5.61 3.68 4.79
CA PHE A 31 -6.26 3.11 5.96
C PHE A 31 -7.48 3.94 6.42
N PRO A 32 -8.41 3.35 7.21
CA PRO A 32 -9.56 4.08 7.75
C PRO A 32 -9.20 5.30 8.61
N SER A 33 -8.00 5.31 9.20
CA SER A 33 -7.43 6.47 9.90
C SER A 33 -7.10 7.64 8.98
N GLY A 34 -7.21 7.47 7.66
CA GLY A 34 -6.75 8.43 6.64
C GLY A 34 -5.26 8.31 6.33
N LYS A 35 -4.51 7.46 7.06
CA LYS A 35 -3.09 7.26 6.82
C LYS A 35 -2.87 6.56 5.48
N GLN A 36 -1.84 7.00 4.77
CA GLN A 36 -1.43 6.41 3.49
C GLN A 36 -0.01 5.88 3.58
N CYS A 37 0.19 4.67 3.08
CA CYS A 37 1.48 4.01 2.99
C CYS A 37 1.70 3.51 1.58
N GLU A 38 2.91 3.64 1.07
CA GLU A 38 3.30 2.89 -0.12
C GLU A 38 3.27 1.38 0.19
N GLU A 39 2.77 0.55 -0.73
CA GLU A 39 2.45 -0.86 -0.48
C GLU A 39 3.70 -1.68 -0.10
N TRP A 40 4.85 -1.41 -0.71
CA TRP A 40 6.10 -2.09 -0.42
C TRP A 40 6.72 -1.61 0.90
N ALA A 41 6.65 -0.31 1.19
CA ALA A 41 7.06 0.25 2.47
C ALA A 41 6.22 -0.31 3.63
N LEU A 42 4.91 -0.49 3.42
CA LEU A 42 4.02 -1.16 4.38
C LEU A 42 4.44 -2.62 4.59
N MET A 43 4.75 -3.34 3.52
CA MET A 43 5.17 -4.74 3.60
C MET A 43 6.51 -4.91 4.31
N ARG A 44 7.46 -3.98 4.11
CA ARG A 44 8.76 -3.97 4.81
C ARG A 44 8.69 -3.44 6.24
N GLY A 45 7.55 -2.90 6.67
CA GLY A 45 7.39 -2.27 7.99
C GLY A 45 8.02 -0.87 8.10
N GLU A 46 8.46 -0.29 6.98
CA GLU A 46 8.95 1.10 6.88
C GLU A 46 7.79 2.10 6.98
N CYS A 47 6.57 1.66 6.69
CA CYS A 47 5.35 2.42 6.91
C CYS A 47 4.36 1.62 7.76
N THR A 48 3.82 2.23 8.81
CA THR A 48 2.86 1.59 9.71
C THR A 48 1.42 2.07 9.44
N PRO A 49 0.39 1.21 9.55
CA PRO A 49 -1.00 1.60 9.30
C PRO A 49 -1.57 2.73 10.16
N GLY A 50 -1.01 2.98 11.35
CA GLY A 50 -1.50 4.00 12.28
C GLY A 50 -2.82 3.62 12.92
#